data_AF-A0A3A8T1H1-F1
#
_entry.id   AF-A0A3A8T1H1-F1
#
_cell.length_a   1.000
_cell.length_b   1.000
_cell.length_c   1.000
_cell.angle_alpha   90.00
_cell.angle_beta   90.00
_cell.angle_gamma   90.00
#
_symmetry.space_group_name_H-M   'P 1'
#
loop_
_entity.id
_entity.type
_entity.pdbx_description
1 polymer ?
#
loop_
_entity_poly.entity_id
_entity_poly.type
_entity_poly.pdbx_seq_one_letter_code
_entity_poly.pdbx_strand_id
1 'polypeptide(L)'
;MCMGLALTACGGTMTPEEAAAEETATLATAEAALDSCGTWSSWSNTGATACEPSSTCGSYWACESRLNADDAESLAGGPEHRIPVCPPGQSAVLRYNPAKYNQQSSYRVCFDAAGNYTRTEYQYQTVFSVCGGGC
;
A
#
# COMPACT_ATOMS: atom_id res chain seq x y z
N MET A 1 52.85 -27.53 17.45
CA MET A 1 51.57 -27.94 18.06
C MET A 1 50.61 -28.29 16.93
N CYS A 2 50.50 -29.58 16.60
CA CYS A 2 49.39 -30.23 15.87
C CYS A 2 48.10 -30.12 16.72
N MET A 3 46.84 -30.30 16.30
CA MET A 3 46.06 -30.68 15.11
C MET A 3 44.61 -30.30 15.51
N GLY A 4 43.79 -29.64 14.70
CA GLY A 4 42.87 -30.30 13.74
C GLY A 4 41.53 -30.73 14.39
N LEU A 5 40.41 -30.17 13.93
CA LEU A 5 39.02 -30.71 13.89
C LEU A 5 38.07 -29.53 13.58
N ALA A 6 37.73 -29.27 12.31
CA ALA A 6 36.61 -29.89 11.58
C ALA A 6 35.24 -29.58 12.20
N LEU A 7 34.54 -28.58 11.66
CA LEU A 7 33.07 -28.53 11.55
C LEU A 7 32.64 -27.58 10.42
N THR A 8 33.15 -27.85 9.21
CA THR A 8 32.43 -27.56 7.96
C THR A 8 31.41 -28.69 7.70
N ALA A 9 30.68 -29.11 8.72
CA ALA A 9 29.81 -30.28 8.71
C ALA A 9 28.51 -29.99 9.48
N CYS A 10 27.76 -29.02 9.00
CA CYS A 10 26.30 -29.10 8.96
C CYS A 10 25.83 -28.04 7.97
N GLY A 11 25.70 -28.45 6.71
CA GLY A 11 24.88 -27.74 5.73
C GLY A 11 23.41 -27.86 6.13
N GLY A 12 23.02 -27.22 7.23
CA GLY A 12 21.64 -26.93 7.51
C GLY A 12 21.31 -25.68 6.71
N THR A 13 20.51 -25.82 5.67
CA THR A 13 19.67 -24.72 5.20
C THR A 13 19.02 -24.13 6.45
N MET A 14 19.38 -22.90 6.82
CA MET A 14 18.73 -22.16 7.89
C MET A 14 17.22 -22.35 7.69
N THR A 15 16.58 -23.03 8.63
CA THR A 15 15.14 -23.26 8.47
C THR A 15 14.46 -21.90 8.52
N PRO A 16 13.36 -21.68 7.80
CA PRO A 16 12.65 -20.40 7.82
C PRO A 16 12.31 -19.93 9.24
N GLU A 17 12.15 -20.87 10.17
CA GLU A 17 11.91 -20.61 11.59
C GLU A 17 13.15 -20.12 12.36
N GLU A 18 14.35 -20.62 12.07
CA GLU A 18 15.60 -20.11 12.67
C GLU A 18 16.01 -18.75 12.09
N ALA A 19 15.78 -18.53 10.78
CA ALA A 19 15.95 -17.22 10.16
C ALA A 19 14.94 -16.19 10.72
N ALA A 20 13.68 -16.59 10.90
CA ALA A 20 12.67 -15.76 11.54
C ALA A 20 12.98 -15.51 13.02
N ALA A 21 13.59 -16.45 13.73
CA ALA A 21 14.02 -16.28 15.12
C ALA A 21 15.20 -15.29 15.23
N GLU A 22 16.19 -15.34 14.34
CA GLU A 22 17.27 -14.35 14.31
C GLU A 22 16.80 -12.97 13.84
N GLU A 23 15.91 -12.89 12.85
CA GLU A 23 15.26 -11.64 12.43
C GLU A 23 14.39 -11.06 13.55
N THR A 24 13.62 -11.87 14.29
CA THR A 24 12.84 -11.40 15.44
C THR A 24 13.71 -11.05 16.63
N ALA A 25 14.83 -11.75 16.86
CA ALA A 25 15.78 -11.40 17.92
C ALA A 25 16.52 -10.10 17.59
N THR A 26 16.91 -9.86 16.34
CA THR A 26 17.51 -8.60 15.90
C THR A 26 16.50 -7.45 15.91
N LEU A 27 15.24 -7.69 15.51
CA LEU A 27 14.16 -6.71 15.64
C LEU A 27 13.87 -6.38 17.11
N ALA A 28 13.77 -7.40 17.98
CA ALA A 28 13.55 -7.22 19.41
C ALA A 28 14.73 -6.52 20.09
N THR A 29 15.96 -6.77 19.66
CA THR A 29 17.15 -6.05 20.17
C THR A 29 17.17 -4.59 19.67
N ALA A 30 16.71 -4.35 18.44
CA ALA A 30 16.60 -3.03 17.85
C ALA A 30 15.44 -2.21 18.47
N GLU A 31 14.37 -2.85 18.94
CA GLU A 31 13.29 -2.22 19.71
C GLU A 31 13.65 -2.04 21.19
N ALA A 32 14.37 -2.99 21.80
CA ALA A 32 14.87 -2.87 23.18
C ALA A 32 15.96 -1.79 23.36
N ALA A 33 16.59 -1.36 22.27
CA ALA A 33 17.54 -0.24 22.27
C ALA A 33 16.88 1.15 22.16
N LEU A 34 15.56 1.21 21.92
CA LEU A 34 14.80 2.45 21.84
C LEU A 34 14.21 2.78 23.21
N ASP A 35 14.59 3.92 23.77
CA ASP A 35 14.05 4.40 25.04
C ASP A 35 12.89 5.36 24.82
N SER A 36 12.98 6.20 23.77
CA SER A 36 11.90 7.11 23.44
C SER A 36 11.83 7.44 21.94
N CYS A 37 10.61 7.52 21.44
CA CYS A 37 10.31 8.13 20.15
C CYS A 37 9.48 9.40 20.36
N GLY A 38 9.78 10.44 19.59
CA GLY A 38 8.99 11.66 19.55
C GLY A 38 7.57 11.41 19.04
N THR A 39 6.70 12.40 19.22
CA THR A 39 5.36 12.39 18.62
C THR A 39 5.46 12.43 17.10
N TRP A 40 4.54 11.74 16.42
CA TRP A 40 4.36 11.83 14.98
C TRP A 40 4.18 13.29 14.55
N SER A 41 4.89 13.68 13.48
CA SER A 41 4.68 14.96 12.82
C SER A 41 3.26 15.04 12.25
N SER A 42 2.81 16.26 11.97
CA SER A 42 1.62 16.45 11.13
C SER A 42 1.80 15.76 9.78
N TRP A 43 0.70 15.28 9.20
CA TRP A 43 0.69 14.77 7.84
C TRP A 43 1.07 15.85 6.84
N SER A 44 1.93 15.49 5.90
CA SER A 44 2.38 16.37 4.81
C SER A 44 2.23 15.66 3.47
N ASN A 45 1.83 16.37 2.43
CA ASN A 45 1.73 15.79 1.09
C ASN A 45 3.13 15.49 0.55
N THR A 46 3.35 14.27 0.05
CA THR A 46 4.65 13.88 -0.54
C THR A 46 4.82 14.42 -1.97
N GLY A 47 3.76 14.98 -2.55
CA GLY A 47 3.70 15.38 -3.96
C GLY A 47 3.34 14.23 -4.91
N ALA A 48 3.34 12.99 -4.43
CA ALA A 48 2.87 11.84 -5.19
C ALA A 48 1.34 11.82 -5.20
N THR A 49 0.77 11.56 -6.38
CA THR A 49 -0.67 11.47 -6.59
C THR A 49 -1.02 10.24 -7.40
N ALA A 50 -2.09 9.55 -7.01
CA ALA A 50 -2.62 8.38 -7.71
C ALA A 50 -4.02 8.69 -8.24
N CYS A 51 -4.36 8.05 -9.36
CA CYS A 51 -5.69 8.11 -9.95
C CYS A 51 -6.34 6.74 -9.80
N GLU A 52 -7.43 6.68 -9.04
CA GLU A 52 -8.14 5.43 -8.78
C GLU A 52 -9.65 5.64 -8.96
N PRO A 53 -10.39 4.60 -9.39
CA PRO A 53 -11.86 4.66 -9.46
C PRO A 53 -12.45 4.92 -8.08
N SER A 54 -13.44 5.81 -7.97
CA SER A 54 -14.10 6.09 -6.68
C SER A 54 -15.61 6.19 -6.84
N SER A 55 -16.34 5.43 -6.03
CA SER A 55 -17.80 5.53 -5.93
C SER A 55 -18.27 6.89 -5.38
N THR A 56 -17.39 7.62 -4.69
CA THR A 56 -17.67 8.98 -4.20
C THR A 56 -17.72 10.00 -5.34
N CYS A 57 -17.04 9.72 -6.46
CA CYS A 57 -17.02 10.59 -7.64
C CYS A 57 -18.14 10.32 -8.63
N GLY A 58 -19.06 9.41 -8.29
CA GLY A 58 -20.12 8.96 -9.17
C GLY A 58 -19.61 8.10 -10.31
N SER A 59 -20.54 7.65 -11.15
CA SER A 59 -20.25 6.83 -12.32
C SER A 59 -20.82 7.43 -13.61
N TYR A 60 -20.39 6.87 -14.73
CA TYR A 60 -20.85 7.21 -16.07
C TYR A 60 -20.99 5.95 -16.92
N TRP A 61 -21.86 6.00 -17.92
CA TRP A 61 -22.04 4.91 -18.88
C TRP A 61 -21.14 5.11 -20.10
N ALA A 62 -20.41 4.06 -20.48
CA ALA A 62 -19.63 4.01 -21.71
C ALA A 62 -20.08 2.83 -22.59
N CYS A 63 -20.01 2.99 -23.92
CA CYS A 63 -20.25 1.90 -24.86
C CYS A 63 -18.91 1.32 -25.31
N GLU A 64 -18.65 0.06 -24.98
CA GLU A 64 -17.38 -0.60 -25.26
C GLU A 64 -17.55 -1.80 -26.18
N SER A 65 -16.66 -1.92 -27.17
CA SER A 65 -16.65 -3.04 -28.11
C SER A 65 -16.05 -4.26 -27.44
N ARG A 66 -16.88 -5.27 -27.14
CA ARG A 66 -16.51 -6.57 -26.58
C ARG A 66 -15.69 -6.49 -25.29
N LEU A 67 -16.38 -6.18 -24.19
CA LEU A 67 -15.98 -6.77 -22.92
C LEU A 67 -16.26 -8.28 -22.97
N ASN A 68 -15.37 -9.09 -22.40
CA ASN A 68 -15.70 -10.49 -22.11
C ASN A 68 -16.92 -10.47 -21.17
N ALA A 69 -17.80 -11.47 -21.29
CA ALA A 69 -19.06 -11.52 -20.55
C ALA A 69 -18.89 -11.40 -19.02
N ASP A 70 -17.67 -11.58 -18.52
CA ASP A 70 -17.30 -11.53 -17.10
C ASP A 70 -16.88 -10.13 -16.60
N ASP A 71 -16.69 -9.14 -17.47
CA ASP A 71 -16.28 -7.76 -17.09
C ASP A 71 -17.48 -6.79 -16.97
N ALA A 72 -18.69 -7.21 -17.36
CA ALA A 72 -19.89 -6.39 -17.21
C ALA A 72 -20.40 -6.51 -15.77
N GLU A 73 -20.16 -5.47 -14.95
CA GLU A 73 -20.71 -5.43 -13.58
C GLU A 73 -22.24 -5.60 -13.61
N SER A 74 -22.72 -6.63 -12.90
CA SER A 74 -24.14 -6.92 -12.76
C SER A 74 -24.83 -5.80 -11.98
N LEU A 75 -25.81 -5.16 -12.62
CA LEU A 75 -26.59 -4.05 -12.08
C LEU A 75 -27.48 -4.50 -10.92
N ALA A 76 -26.95 -4.43 -9.70
CA ALA A 76 -27.74 -4.52 -8.48
C ALA A 76 -27.49 -3.29 -7.59
N GLY A 77 -28.31 -2.24 -7.80
CA GLY A 77 -28.62 -1.25 -6.76
C GLY A 77 -28.25 0.20 -7.04
N GLY A 78 -29.29 1.03 -7.26
CA GLY A 78 -29.25 2.47 -6.94
C GLY A 78 -29.01 3.43 -8.12
N PRO A 79 -29.32 4.74 -7.97
CA PRO A 79 -29.93 5.53 -9.03
C PRO A 79 -28.98 6.37 -9.90
N GLU A 80 -28.67 5.86 -11.10
CA GLU A 80 -28.06 6.59 -12.25
C GLU A 80 -28.73 6.17 -13.60
N HIS A 81 -30.07 6.03 -13.54
CA HIS A 81 -30.92 5.10 -14.29
C HIS A 81 -31.26 5.36 -15.78
N ARG A 82 -30.31 5.48 -16.71
CA ARG A 82 -30.56 5.02 -18.10
C ARG A 82 -29.30 4.48 -18.75
N ILE A 83 -29.26 3.16 -18.87
CA ILE A 83 -28.31 2.46 -19.73
C ILE A 83 -28.46 3.02 -21.15
N PRO A 84 -27.39 3.56 -21.77
CA PRO A 84 -27.46 4.08 -23.13
C PRO A 84 -27.67 2.95 -24.14
N VAL A 85 -28.31 3.28 -25.26
CA VAL A 85 -28.36 2.36 -26.41
C VAL A 85 -27.02 2.43 -27.14
N CYS A 86 -26.25 1.36 -27.05
CA CYS A 86 -24.95 1.27 -27.71
C CYS A 86 -25.08 0.81 -29.17
N PRO A 87 -24.17 1.24 -30.07
CA PRO A 87 -24.06 0.72 -31.43
C PRO A 87 -23.95 -0.81 -31.49
N PRO A 88 -24.34 -1.46 -32.60
CA PRO A 88 -24.20 -2.90 -32.77
C PRO A 88 -22.75 -3.37 -32.55
N GLY A 89 -22.57 -4.39 -31.71
CA GLY A 89 -21.24 -4.91 -31.34
C GLY A 89 -20.59 -4.25 -30.13
N GLN A 90 -21.30 -3.34 -29.45
CA GLN A 90 -20.88 -2.72 -28.19
C GLN A 90 -21.87 -3.02 -27.06
N SER A 91 -21.37 -3.02 -25.82
CA SER A 91 -22.18 -3.17 -24.61
C SER A 91 -22.04 -1.92 -23.75
N ALA A 92 -23.12 -1.54 -23.05
CA ALA A 92 -23.09 -0.45 -22.09
C ALA A 92 -22.44 -0.93 -20.79
N VAL A 93 -21.45 -0.18 -20.31
CA VAL A 93 -20.64 -0.50 -19.13
C VAL A 93 -20.69 0.68 -18.19
N LEU A 94 -20.92 0.42 -16.92
CA LEU A 94 -20.80 1.44 -15.89
C LEU A 94 -19.32 1.60 -15.53
N ARG A 95 -18.81 2.82 -15.59
CA ARG A 95 -17.45 3.18 -15.22
C ARG A 95 -17.50 4.21 -14.09
N TYR A 96 -16.62 4.09 -13.11
CA TYR A 96 -16.51 5.11 -12.06
C TYR A 96 -15.64 6.26 -12.53
N ASN A 97 -16.01 7.47 -12.13
CA ASN A 97 -15.16 8.63 -12.37
C ASN A 97 -13.86 8.48 -11.56
N PRO A 98 -12.70 8.79 -12.16
CA PRO A 98 -11.44 8.74 -11.44
C PRO A 98 -11.43 9.81 -10.34
N ALA A 99 -11.01 9.38 -9.16
CA ALA A 99 -10.61 10.25 -8.07
C ALA A 99 -9.10 10.40 -8.06
N LYS A 100 -8.65 11.60 -7.72
CA LYS A 100 -7.27 11.87 -7.39
C LYS A 100 -7.07 11.65 -5.90
N TYR A 101 -6.09 10.83 -5.55
CA TYR A 101 -5.65 10.62 -4.19
C TYR A 101 -4.25 11.19 -4.00
N ASN A 102 -4.03 11.88 -2.89
CA ASN A 102 -2.72 12.38 -2.51
C ASN A 102 -2.08 11.42 -1.53
N GLN A 103 -0.80 11.12 -1.73
CA GLN A 103 -0.02 10.43 -0.74
C GLN A 103 0.48 11.43 0.31
N GLN A 104 0.29 11.09 1.57
CA GLN A 104 0.78 11.85 2.70
C GLN A 104 1.76 11.02 3.51
N SER A 105 2.75 11.68 4.10
CA SER A 105 3.68 11.07 5.06
C SER A 105 3.68 11.83 6.38
N SER A 106 3.96 11.09 7.43
CA SER A 106 4.22 11.58 8.78
C SER A 106 5.46 10.86 9.30
N TYR A 107 6.29 11.55 10.05
CA TYR A 107 7.54 11.01 10.58
C TYR A 107 7.66 11.21 12.08
N ARG A 108 8.45 10.36 12.74
CA ARG A 108 8.90 10.57 14.12
C ARG A 108 10.37 10.20 14.26
N VAL A 109 11.05 10.86 15.19
CA VAL A 109 12.47 10.60 15.47
C VAL A 109 12.56 9.79 16.75
N CYS A 110 13.40 8.76 16.74
CA CYS A 110 13.64 7.90 17.89
C CYS A 110 15.07 8.04 18.41
N PHE A 111 15.22 7.90 19.72
CA PHE A 111 16.46 8.04 20.46
C PHE A 111 16.74 6.79 21.30
N ASP A 112 18.02 6.51 21.54
CA ASP A 112 18.44 5.48 22.48
C ASP A 112 18.31 5.96 23.94
N ALA A 113 18.55 5.08 24.90
CA ALA A 113 18.52 5.40 26.34
C ALA A 113 19.54 6.47 26.78
N ALA A 114 20.56 6.73 25.96
CA ALA A 114 21.55 7.79 26.19
C ALA A 114 21.16 9.12 25.51
N GLY A 115 20.03 9.18 24.82
CA GLY A 115 19.55 10.35 24.09
C GLY A 115 20.21 10.55 22.72
N ASN A 116 20.94 9.58 22.18
CA ASN A 116 21.50 9.67 20.84
C ASN A 116 20.43 9.35 19.79
N TYR A 117 20.49 10.06 18.66
CA TYR A 117 19.66 9.77 17.50
C TYR A 117 19.92 8.33 17.02
N THR A 118 18.84 7.54 16.87
CA THR A 118 18.94 6.19 16.30
C THR A 118 18.42 6.17 14.87
N ARG A 119 17.16 6.54 14.67
CA ARG A 119 16.49 6.49 13.37
C ARG A 119 15.30 7.45 13.28
N THR A 120 14.83 7.65 12.06
CA THR A 120 13.56 8.30 11.76
C THR A 120 12.61 7.26 11.19
N GLU A 121 11.42 7.15 11.76
CA GLU A 121 10.36 6.30 11.25
C GLU A 121 9.39 7.12 10.41
N TYR A 122 8.82 6.48 9.39
CA TYR A 122 7.86 7.08 8.48
C TYR A 122 6.61 6.21 8.40
N GLN A 123 5.46 6.86 8.38
CA GLN A 123 4.19 6.25 8.02
C GLN A 123 3.60 6.99 6.82
N TYR A 124 2.87 6.25 6.00
CA TYR A 124 2.27 6.74 4.76
C TYR A 124 0.79 6.47 4.76
N GLN A 125 0.02 7.39 4.18
CA GLN A 125 -1.39 7.20 3.92
C GLN A 125 -1.76 7.78 2.56
N THR A 126 -2.84 7.27 2.00
CA THR A 126 -3.44 7.76 0.76
C THR A 126 -4.76 8.41 1.10
N VAL A 127 -4.90 9.71 0.84
CA VAL A 127 -6.11 10.48 1.16
C VAL A 127 -6.81 10.93 -0.11
N PHE A 128 -8.13 10.84 -0.11
CA PHE A 128 -8.95 11.37 -1.19
C PHE A 128 -8.73 12.88 -1.33
N SER A 129 -8.50 13.34 -2.56
CA SER A 129 -8.32 14.76 -2.86
C SER A 129 -9.51 15.35 -3.59
N VAL A 130 -9.79 14.89 -4.82
CA VAL A 130 -10.78 15.52 -5.69
C VAL A 130 -11.24 14.56 -6.79
N CYS A 131 -12.47 14.74 -7.27
CA CYS A 131 -13.00 14.07 -8.46
C CYS A 131 -12.56 14.80 -9.74
N GLY A 132 -12.12 14.07 -10.77
CA GLY A 132 -11.92 14.61 -12.12
C GLY A 132 -10.80 15.66 -12.30
N GLY A 133 -9.92 15.84 -11.31
CA GLY A 133 -8.84 16.82 -11.35
C GLY A 133 -7.52 16.25 -11.90
N GLY A 134 -7.37 16.17 -13.23
CA GLY A 134 -6.09 15.82 -13.87
C GLY A 134 -5.68 14.35 -13.73
N CYS A 135 -6.70 13.49 -13.73
CA CYS A 135 -6.65 12.08 -14.12
C CYS A 135 -7.37 12.00 -15.49
#